data_AF-A0A953RN12-F1
#
_entry.id   AF-A0A953RN12-F1
#
_cell.length_a   1.000
_cell.length_b   1.000
_cell.length_c   1.000
_cell.angle_alpha   90.00
_cell.angle_beta   90.00
_cell.angle_gamma   90.00
#
_symmetry.space_group_name_H-M   'P 1'
#
loop_
_entity.id
_entity.type
_entity.pdbx_description
1 polymer ?
#
loop_
_entity_poly.entity_id
_entity_poly.type
_entity_poly.pdbx_seq_one_letter_code
_entity_poly.pdbx_strand_id
1 'polypeptide(L)'
;MRDGASFPAVLRCCPRRSLLVHWLAALVILTVSYPQPGHSQDAQNSNAPSNSLRGTVINSVTREPVARALVSTADNRFAAFTDDQGRFEFELPRIETTSNGPAEGMAFYNASAQLMARKPGFLDSGMSTSPPQSAVGDDITIALVPESLIVGRVNLPSSNQSDRITVQVYKRQVRDGRGFWAPAAGATTRSNGEFRIANLMAGTYKIFTSELMDRDPITFDPRGQLYGYPPTYYPTAGDFASAAAITLEASKTFQVELSPVLQPYYPVRIAVTNFQAQGGINVSVALQGHQDPGYSLGYNGEAIEGMLPNGIYTIEATLQQGQQTATGNVSITVKDAPLTHASMAVLPNGSIPVSITDERSGERSGAFFRQGTFTREQKAEVFLQPADDFDSGGFASLRPPRKPNDNDLVLENVRPGRYWLKVAPSLGYVASAVAGSADLLRQPLVVGPGGASLPIDVVLRDDGAAIDGTVEGMPPVPADRRSHTVRFGPVAMPAGPYVYCIPLPDSSGRFTASWVSPQGTFQLQQVPPGAYRVLAFDRQQNELECHNAEAMRAYEDKGPIVRLGPGQTEQVRVPLISTKE
;
A
#
# COMPACT_ATOMS: atom_id res chain seq x y z
N MET A 1 16.25 50.16 53.12
CA MET A 1 15.66 50.12 54.48
C MET A 1 14.93 48.79 54.59
N ARG A 2 15.52 47.80 55.27
CA ARG A 2 15.09 46.40 55.42
C ARG A 2 14.88 45.60 54.11
N ASP A 3 15.72 44.61 53.80
CA ASP A 3 15.89 43.28 54.45
C ASP A 3 14.60 42.44 54.32
N GLY A 4 14.57 41.16 53.94
CA GLY A 4 15.59 40.10 53.85
C GLY A 4 14.87 38.76 54.14
N ALA A 5 15.41 37.55 53.93
CA ALA A 5 16.67 37.13 53.35
C ALA A 5 16.56 35.65 52.88
N SER A 6 17.51 35.20 52.05
CA SER A 6 17.81 33.78 51.80
C SER A 6 18.57 33.14 52.97
N PHE A 7 18.51 31.81 53.17
CA PHE A 7 19.65 30.89 53.43
C PHE A 7 19.21 29.41 53.77
N PRO A 8 20.13 28.41 53.93
CA PRO A 8 19.83 27.01 53.61
C PRO A 8 20.27 25.96 54.67
N ALA A 9 20.13 24.67 54.34
CA ALA A 9 20.98 23.56 54.78
C ALA A 9 20.92 22.45 53.69
N VAL A 10 21.96 21.76 53.22
CA VAL A 10 23.25 21.28 53.78
C VAL A 10 23.11 20.15 54.79
N LEU A 11 23.40 18.92 54.34
CA LEU A 11 24.02 17.87 55.16
C LEU A 11 24.71 16.81 54.28
N ARG A 12 26.02 16.61 54.51
CA ARG A 12 26.78 15.43 54.06
C ARG A 12 26.89 14.46 55.24
N CYS A 13 26.93 13.14 54.99
CA CYS A 13 28.06 12.26 55.37
C CYS A 13 27.76 10.76 55.19
N CYS A 14 28.85 9.99 55.07
CA CYS A 14 28.90 8.52 55.07
C CYS A 14 29.38 8.01 56.47
N PRO A 15 30.00 6.82 56.63
CA PRO A 15 29.57 5.44 56.39
C PRO A 15 29.74 4.50 57.63
N ARG A 16 29.28 3.24 57.54
CA ARG A 16 29.88 2.01 58.16
C ARG A 16 29.12 0.75 57.63
N ARG A 17 29.65 -0.47 57.42
CA ARG A 17 30.80 -1.31 57.91
C ARG A 17 30.62 -2.03 59.28
N SER A 18 30.04 -3.23 59.25
CA SER A 18 30.44 -4.51 59.92
C SER A 18 29.32 -5.55 59.67
N LEU A 19 29.50 -6.85 59.37
CA LEU A 19 30.50 -7.90 59.65
C LEU A 19 30.37 -8.57 61.04
N LEU A 20 29.64 -9.71 61.08
CA LEU A 20 29.53 -10.79 62.09
C LEU A 20 28.57 -11.83 61.43
N VAL A 21 28.80 -13.14 61.22
CA VAL A 21 29.68 -14.19 61.79
C VAL A 21 29.30 -14.62 63.20
N HIS A 22 28.81 -15.87 63.35
CA HIS A 22 29.24 -16.96 64.26
C HIS A 22 28.53 -18.27 63.78
N TRP A 23 29.18 -19.46 63.71
CA TRP A 23 29.31 -20.49 64.76
C TRP A 23 27.97 -20.78 65.49
N LEU A 24 27.38 -21.98 65.57
CA LEU A 24 27.75 -23.41 65.37
C LEU A 24 26.45 -24.20 64.92
N ALA A 25 26.37 -25.52 64.64
CA ALA A 25 27.23 -26.71 64.79
C ALA A 25 26.99 -27.74 63.64
N ALA A 26 27.26 -29.04 63.83
CA ALA A 26 26.88 -30.16 62.94
C ALA A 26 26.39 -31.40 63.73
N LEU A 27 25.55 -32.25 63.11
CA LEU A 27 25.24 -33.60 63.59
C LEU A 27 24.99 -34.54 62.41
N VAL A 28 25.72 -35.66 62.34
CA VAL A 28 25.50 -36.73 61.35
C VAL A 28 24.83 -37.91 62.07
N ILE A 29 23.70 -38.37 61.55
CA ILE A 29 23.09 -39.65 61.93
C ILE A 29 22.95 -40.48 60.66
N LEU A 30 23.59 -41.65 60.66
CA LEU A 30 23.62 -42.59 59.55
C LEU A 30 22.75 -43.79 59.95
N THR A 31 21.55 -43.90 59.37
CA THR A 31 20.63 -45.04 59.56
C THR A 31 20.42 -45.75 58.23
N VAL A 32 20.83 -47.01 58.17
CA VAL A 32 20.62 -47.88 57.01
C VAL A 32 19.29 -48.61 57.18
N SER A 33 18.34 -48.34 56.28
CA SER A 33 17.05 -49.03 56.19
C SER A 33 16.89 -49.66 54.82
N TYR A 34 16.45 -50.92 54.79
CA TYR A 34 16.30 -51.69 53.55
C TYR A 34 15.14 -51.16 52.69
N PRO A 35 15.26 -51.16 51.34
CA PRO A 35 14.17 -50.77 50.46
C PRO A 35 13.05 -51.81 50.49
N GLN A 36 11.88 -51.43 50.96
CA GLN A 36 10.64 -52.13 50.61
C GLN A 36 10.22 -51.73 49.18
N PRO A 37 9.59 -52.63 48.41
CA PRO A 37 9.16 -52.33 47.04
C PRO A 37 7.97 -51.36 47.05
N GLY A 38 8.26 -50.05 46.99
CA GLY A 38 7.27 -49.06 46.61
C GLY A 38 6.85 -49.30 45.17
N HIS A 39 5.55 -49.50 44.93
CA HIS A 39 5.00 -49.62 43.59
C HIS A 39 5.20 -48.30 42.83
N SER A 40 6.31 -48.23 42.09
CA SER A 40 6.44 -47.28 40.99
C SER A 40 5.41 -47.68 39.95
N GLN A 41 4.33 -46.91 39.84
CA GLN A 41 3.46 -47.03 38.67
C GLN A 41 4.29 -46.64 37.45
N ASP A 42 4.39 -47.53 36.47
CA ASP A 42 4.82 -47.15 35.14
C ASP A 42 3.89 -46.03 34.66
N ALA A 43 4.41 -44.80 34.58
CA ALA A 43 3.74 -43.70 33.94
C ALA A 43 3.73 -43.99 32.43
N GLN A 44 2.78 -44.82 32.00
CA GLN A 44 2.58 -45.19 30.61
C GLN A 44 2.51 -43.91 29.77
N ASN A 45 3.22 -43.91 28.62
CA ASN A 45 3.21 -42.81 27.66
C ASN A 45 1.79 -42.56 27.11
N SER A 46 1.01 -41.81 27.87
CA SER A 46 -0.24 -41.22 27.41
C SER A 46 0.12 -39.99 26.59
N ASN A 47 0.14 -40.17 25.26
CA ASN A 47 0.34 -39.08 24.30
C ASN A 47 -0.81 -38.07 24.39
N ALA A 48 -0.76 -37.20 25.37
CA ALA A 48 -1.56 -35.98 25.42
C ALA A 48 -1.08 -35.08 24.27
N PRO A 49 -1.94 -34.68 23.32
CA PRO A 49 -1.52 -33.84 22.21
C PRO A 49 -0.98 -32.52 22.74
N SER A 50 0.27 -32.20 22.41
CA SER A 50 0.87 -30.90 22.69
C SER A 50 0.08 -29.85 21.91
N ASN A 51 -0.36 -28.80 22.60
CA ASN A 51 -1.14 -27.73 22.00
C ASN A 51 -0.18 -26.72 21.34
N SER A 52 0.70 -27.24 20.49
CA SER A 52 1.92 -26.60 19.99
C SER A 52 1.73 -26.18 18.54
N LEU A 53 1.92 -24.89 18.25
CA LEU A 53 1.94 -24.35 16.89
C LEU A 53 3.37 -24.43 16.35
N ARG A 54 3.58 -25.13 15.24
CA ARG A 54 4.92 -25.38 14.67
C ARG A 54 5.02 -24.87 13.24
N GLY A 55 6.24 -24.64 12.78
CA GLY A 55 6.48 -24.24 11.41
C GLY A 55 7.95 -24.01 11.07
N THR A 56 8.18 -23.65 9.81
CA THR A 56 9.50 -23.34 9.24
C THR A 56 9.44 -22.05 8.43
N VAL A 57 10.44 -21.18 8.58
CA VAL A 57 10.64 -20.00 7.76
C VAL A 57 11.66 -20.31 6.67
N ILE A 58 11.33 -20.01 5.41
CA ILE A 58 12.19 -20.25 4.24
C ILE A 58 12.43 -18.98 3.43
N ASN A 59 13.49 -18.95 2.64
CA ASN A 59 13.73 -17.94 1.63
C ASN A 59 12.80 -18.21 0.44
N SER A 60 12.00 -17.23 0.01
CA SER A 60 11.08 -17.41 -1.13
C SER A 60 11.80 -17.74 -2.44
N VAL A 61 13.03 -17.27 -2.63
CA VAL A 61 13.80 -17.42 -3.88
C VAL A 61 14.65 -18.69 -3.85
N THR A 62 15.52 -18.85 -2.83
CA THR A 62 16.42 -20.02 -2.77
C THR A 62 15.75 -21.28 -2.20
N ARG A 63 14.59 -21.13 -1.56
CA ARG A 63 13.84 -22.17 -0.81
C ARG A 63 14.61 -22.78 0.37
N GLU A 64 15.77 -22.23 0.71
CA GLU A 64 16.58 -22.62 1.87
C GLU A 64 15.91 -22.16 3.19
N PRO A 65 16.12 -22.88 4.32
CA PRO A 65 15.63 -22.45 5.62
C PRO A 65 16.30 -21.17 6.11
N VAL A 66 15.52 -20.31 6.79
CA VAL A 66 15.97 -18.99 7.25
C VAL A 66 16.12 -18.99 8.76
N ALA A 67 17.36 -19.26 9.19
CA ALA A 67 17.71 -19.29 10.60
C ALA A 67 17.66 -17.91 11.27
N ARG A 68 17.26 -17.86 12.55
CA ARG A 68 17.16 -16.63 13.37
C ARG A 68 16.32 -15.53 12.71
N ALA A 69 15.23 -15.89 12.05
CA ALA A 69 14.09 -14.99 11.80
C ALA A 69 13.26 -14.87 13.07
N LEU A 70 12.75 -13.68 13.38
CA LEU A 70 11.80 -13.48 14.47
C LEU A 70 10.39 -13.78 13.95
N VAL A 71 9.75 -14.82 14.46
CA VAL A 71 8.34 -15.15 14.22
C VAL A 71 7.53 -14.66 15.41
N SER A 72 6.45 -13.94 15.17
CA SER A 72 5.57 -13.37 16.20
C SER A 72 4.10 -13.43 15.77
N THR A 73 3.18 -13.59 16.72
CA THR A 73 1.75 -13.39 16.45
C THR A 73 1.43 -11.89 16.30
N ALA A 74 0.44 -11.54 15.47
CA ALA A 74 0.06 -10.15 15.21
C ALA A 74 -0.51 -9.42 16.45
N ASP A 75 -1.04 -10.18 17.42
CA ASP A 75 -1.43 -9.70 18.74
C ASP A 75 -0.25 -9.55 19.74
N ASN A 76 0.97 -9.87 19.30
CA ASN A 76 2.22 -9.91 20.05
C ASN A 76 2.20 -10.78 21.33
N ARG A 77 1.24 -11.72 21.47
CA ARG A 77 1.20 -12.66 22.62
C ARG A 77 2.32 -13.70 22.60
N PHE A 78 2.77 -14.12 21.42
CA PHE A 78 3.82 -15.13 21.25
C PHE A 78 4.89 -14.65 20.28
N ALA A 79 6.16 -14.91 20.60
CA ALA A 79 7.29 -14.63 19.74
C ALA A 79 8.45 -15.59 19.99
N ALA A 80 9.12 -16.04 18.93
CA ALA A 80 10.28 -16.92 18.98
C ALA A 80 11.24 -16.60 17.82
N PHE A 81 12.52 -16.95 17.99
CA PHE A 81 13.47 -16.98 16.87
C PHE A 81 13.51 -18.38 16.26
N THR A 82 13.70 -18.46 14.94
CA THR A 82 13.92 -19.75 14.28
C THR A 82 15.29 -20.34 14.60
N ASP A 83 15.34 -21.68 14.68
CA ASP A 83 16.58 -22.46 14.82
C ASP A 83 17.46 -22.41 13.55
N ASP A 84 18.57 -23.17 13.52
CA ASP A 84 19.46 -23.25 12.36
C ASP A 84 18.81 -23.90 11.12
N GLN A 85 17.77 -24.71 11.35
CA GLN A 85 16.95 -25.37 10.33
C GLN A 85 15.69 -24.54 9.96
N GLY A 86 15.64 -23.26 10.38
CA GLY A 86 14.55 -22.33 10.09
C GLY A 86 13.25 -22.59 10.86
N ARG A 87 13.21 -23.50 11.83
CA ARG A 87 11.99 -23.95 12.51
C ARG A 87 11.64 -23.10 13.73
N PHE A 88 10.36 -22.98 14.04
CA PHE A 88 9.84 -22.33 15.24
C PHE A 88 8.72 -23.16 15.88
N GLU A 89 8.51 -22.97 17.18
CA GLU A 89 7.43 -23.58 17.94
C GLU A 89 6.88 -22.58 18.99
N PHE A 90 5.56 -22.54 19.15
CA PHE A 90 4.88 -21.87 20.26
C PHE A 90 4.05 -22.87 21.06
N GLU A 91 4.24 -22.90 22.38
CA GLU A 91 3.34 -23.61 23.30
C GLU A 91 2.09 -22.75 23.57
N LEU A 92 0.92 -23.16 23.06
CA LEU A 92 -0.34 -22.45 23.32
C LEU A 92 -1.00 -23.01 24.59
N PRO A 93 -1.30 -22.18 25.60
CA PRO A 93 -1.95 -22.65 26.83
C PRO A 93 -3.30 -23.30 26.51
N ARG A 94 -3.54 -24.48 27.07
CA ARG A 94 -4.85 -25.16 26.99
C ARG A 94 -5.90 -24.32 27.73
N ILE A 95 -6.98 -23.98 27.03
CA ILE A 95 -8.18 -23.43 27.67
C ILE A 95 -9.09 -24.60 28.00
N GLU A 96 -9.18 -24.96 29.28
CA GLU A 96 -10.18 -25.92 29.74
C GLU A 96 -11.57 -25.28 29.70
N THR A 97 -12.42 -25.74 28.80
CA THR A 97 -13.81 -25.30 28.72
C THR A 97 -14.60 -25.90 29.88
N THR A 98 -14.66 -25.19 31.01
CA THR A 98 -15.46 -25.58 32.18
C THR A 98 -16.95 -25.51 31.85
N SER A 99 -17.51 -26.63 31.37
CA SER A 99 -18.90 -26.77 30.92
C SER A 99 -19.89 -26.80 32.09
N ASN A 100 -20.04 -25.67 32.79
CA ASN A 100 -21.01 -25.46 33.89
C ASN A 100 -21.40 -23.97 34.04
N GLY A 101 -21.71 -23.31 32.93
CA GLY A 101 -22.30 -21.96 32.90
C GLY A 101 -23.36 -21.85 31.79
N PRO A 102 -24.38 -21.00 31.94
CA PRO A 102 -25.41 -20.80 30.91
C PRO A 102 -24.79 -20.20 29.64
N ALA A 103 -25.29 -20.61 28.48
CA ALA A 103 -24.65 -20.38 27.20
C ALA A 103 -24.91 -18.97 26.60
N GLU A 104 -24.19 -17.96 27.09
CA GLU A 104 -23.95 -16.71 26.35
C GLU A 104 -22.50 -16.70 25.84
N GLY A 105 -22.34 -16.96 24.54
CA GLY A 105 -21.05 -17.37 23.97
C GLY A 105 -20.16 -16.21 23.49
N MET A 106 -19.09 -15.92 24.22
CA MET A 106 -17.91 -15.20 23.72
C MET A 106 -16.59 -15.87 24.16
N ALA A 107 -16.43 -17.14 23.81
CA ALA A 107 -15.14 -17.83 23.88
C ALA A 107 -14.24 -17.38 22.71
N PHE A 108 -13.48 -16.30 22.90
CA PHE A 108 -12.62 -15.73 21.86
C PHE A 108 -11.51 -16.69 21.43
N TYR A 109 -11.45 -16.93 20.12
CA TYR A 109 -10.68 -17.99 19.48
C TYR A 109 -9.15 -17.88 19.68
N ASN A 110 -8.51 -18.93 20.18
CA ASN A 110 -7.06 -19.15 19.98
C ASN A 110 -6.72 -19.62 18.54
N ALA A 111 -7.69 -19.65 17.63
CA ALA A 111 -7.62 -20.33 16.34
C ALA A 111 -7.45 -19.41 15.11
N SER A 112 -7.01 -18.16 15.32
CA SER A 112 -6.65 -17.22 14.24
C SER A 112 -5.43 -16.38 14.60
N ALA A 113 -4.42 -17.02 15.20
CA ALA A 113 -3.17 -16.38 15.62
C ALA A 113 -2.30 -16.05 14.40
N GLN A 114 -2.66 -14.98 13.68
CA GLN A 114 -1.93 -14.46 12.51
C GLN A 114 -0.43 -14.38 12.78
N LEU A 115 0.37 -15.11 12.00
CA LEU A 115 1.82 -15.12 12.12
C LEU A 115 2.46 -14.07 11.22
N MET A 116 3.52 -13.46 11.72
CA MET A 116 4.42 -12.57 11.00
C MET A 116 5.86 -13.04 11.25
N ALA A 117 6.68 -13.09 10.21
CA ALA A 117 8.11 -13.32 10.30
C ALA A 117 8.90 -12.08 9.83
N ARG A 118 10.04 -11.81 10.45
CA ARG A 118 10.95 -10.72 10.07
C ARG A 118 12.41 -11.07 10.28
N LYS A 119 13.28 -10.58 9.40
CA LYS A 119 14.73 -10.76 9.48
C LYS A 119 15.46 -9.70 8.65
N PRO A 120 16.52 -9.04 9.17
CA PRO A 120 17.35 -8.13 8.36
C PRO A 120 17.89 -8.80 7.09
N GLY A 121 17.82 -8.11 5.95
CA GLY A 121 18.13 -8.66 4.62
C GLY A 121 16.94 -9.33 3.93
N PHE A 122 15.79 -9.40 4.59
CA PHE A 122 14.50 -9.81 4.04
C PHE A 122 13.48 -8.70 4.29
N LEU A 123 12.47 -8.63 3.42
CA LEU A 123 11.28 -7.83 3.64
C LEU A 123 10.50 -8.38 4.84
N ASP A 124 9.95 -7.50 5.67
CA ASP A 124 8.98 -7.88 6.69
C ASP A 124 7.78 -8.58 6.03
N SER A 125 7.29 -9.69 6.61
CA SER A 125 6.07 -10.34 6.11
C SER A 125 4.83 -9.52 6.50
N GLY A 126 4.60 -8.40 5.83
CA GLY A 126 3.44 -7.52 6.04
C GLY A 126 2.09 -8.19 5.74
N MET A 127 2.10 -9.37 5.13
CA MET A 127 0.92 -10.22 4.94
C MET A 127 0.86 -11.27 6.05
N SER A 128 -0.07 -11.08 6.99
CA SER A 128 -0.36 -12.03 8.06
C SER A 128 -0.69 -13.42 7.52
N THR A 129 0.18 -14.41 7.75
CA THR A 129 -0.16 -15.82 7.51
C THR A 129 -1.01 -16.31 8.67
N SER A 130 -2.33 -16.22 8.53
CA SER A 130 -3.27 -16.90 9.43
C SER A 130 -3.04 -18.41 9.37
N PRO A 131 -2.75 -19.09 10.50
CA PRO A 131 -2.95 -20.53 10.59
C PRO A 131 -4.41 -20.86 10.24
N PRO A 132 -4.71 -22.01 9.60
CA PRO A 132 -6.09 -22.46 9.50
C PRO A 132 -6.65 -22.70 10.92
N GLN A 133 -7.97 -22.62 11.06
CA GLN A 133 -8.69 -22.71 12.34
C GLN A 133 -8.64 -24.11 13.00
N SER A 134 -7.68 -24.95 12.58
CA SER A 134 -7.43 -26.32 13.05
C SER A 134 -5.94 -26.72 13.04
N ALA A 135 -4.99 -25.78 12.85
CA ALA A 135 -3.54 -26.05 12.91
C ALA A 135 -3.03 -26.24 14.35
N VAL A 136 -3.58 -27.24 15.05
CA VAL A 136 -2.95 -27.86 16.22
C VAL A 136 -2.43 -29.22 15.75
N GLY A 137 -1.26 -29.21 15.08
CA GLY A 137 -0.61 -30.41 14.57
C GLY A 137 0.15 -30.24 13.25
N ASP A 138 -0.25 -29.31 12.39
CA ASP A 138 0.34 -29.12 11.05
C ASP A 138 1.50 -28.10 11.06
N ASP A 139 2.61 -28.41 10.36
CA ASP A 139 3.77 -27.52 10.20
C ASP A 139 3.50 -26.38 9.20
N ILE A 140 3.55 -25.13 9.67
CA ILE A 140 3.31 -23.94 8.85
C ILE A 140 4.59 -23.48 8.15
N THR A 141 4.57 -23.34 6.82
CA THR A 141 5.68 -22.71 6.08
C THR A 141 5.45 -21.21 5.88
N ILE A 142 6.38 -20.37 6.34
CA ILE A 142 6.38 -18.92 6.09
C ILE A 142 7.52 -18.59 5.12
N ALA A 143 7.21 -18.03 3.95
CA ALA A 143 8.24 -17.60 2.99
C ALA A 143 8.59 -16.12 3.17
N LEU A 144 9.86 -15.83 3.46
CA LEU A 144 10.40 -14.47 3.48
C LEU A 144 10.99 -14.11 2.12
N VAL A 145 10.63 -12.93 1.61
CA VAL A 145 11.18 -12.38 0.36
C VAL A 145 12.46 -11.62 0.69
N PRO A 146 13.62 -11.95 0.09
CA PRO A 146 14.85 -11.17 0.27
C PRO A 146 14.67 -9.71 -0.13
N GLU A 147 15.34 -8.78 0.58
CA GLU A 147 15.30 -7.38 0.17
C GLU A 147 16.05 -7.15 -1.15
N SER A 148 15.56 -6.19 -1.93
CA SER A 148 16.30 -5.58 -3.03
C SER A 148 16.86 -4.23 -2.56
N LEU A 149 17.93 -3.76 -3.18
CA LEU A 149 18.62 -2.54 -2.79
C LEU A 149 18.89 -1.64 -3.98
N ILE A 150 18.83 -0.33 -3.75
CA ILE A 150 19.52 0.66 -4.58
C ILE A 150 20.58 1.31 -3.71
N VAL A 151 21.85 1.17 -4.09
CA VAL A 151 22.97 1.90 -3.47
C VAL A 151 23.56 2.83 -4.50
N GLY A 152 24.16 3.92 -4.06
CA GLY A 152 24.71 4.88 -5.01
C GLY A 152 25.42 6.04 -4.37
N ARG A 153 25.82 6.97 -5.23
CA ARG A 153 26.49 8.20 -4.85
C ARG A 153 25.86 9.40 -5.53
N VAL A 154 25.68 10.48 -4.78
CA VAL A 154 25.41 11.80 -5.36
C VAL A 154 26.72 12.59 -5.36
N ASN A 155 27.19 12.93 -6.56
CA ASN A 155 28.45 13.64 -6.77
C ASN A 155 28.19 15.15 -6.73
N LEU A 156 28.35 15.76 -5.55
CA LEU A 156 28.34 17.22 -5.38
C LEU A 156 29.75 17.81 -5.57
N PRO A 157 29.86 19.07 -6.05
CA PRO A 157 31.11 19.85 -6.08
C PRO A 157 31.85 19.89 -4.74
N SER A 158 33.17 20.11 -4.77
CA SER A 158 34.04 19.98 -3.59
C SER A 158 33.74 20.91 -2.41
N SER A 159 33.07 22.05 -2.65
CA SER A 159 32.51 22.93 -1.62
C SER A 159 31.41 22.23 -0.79
N ASN A 160 30.54 21.48 -1.48
CA ASN A 160 29.29 20.95 -0.94
C ASN A 160 29.35 19.43 -0.66
N GLN A 161 30.54 18.79 -0.66
CA GLN A 161 30.66 17.33 -0.45
C GLN A 161 30.18 16.85 0.94
N SER A 162 30.18 17.74 1.93
CA SER A 162 29.59 17.47 3.26
C SER A 162 28.07 17.50 3.27
N ASP A 163 27.45 18.13 2.27
CA ASP A 163 26.02 18.43 2.27
C ASP A 163 25.19 17.19 1.99
N ARG A 164 24.01 17.17 2.59
CA ARG A 164 23.15 16.00 2.63
C ARG A 164 21.90 16.24 1.80
N ILE A 165 21.92 15.68 0.60
CA ILE A 165 20.80 15.69 -0.33
C ILE A 165 19.94 14.44 -0.10
N THR A 166 18.63 14.58 -0.26
CA THR A 166 17.71 13.44 -0.18
C THR A 166 17.52 12.84 -1.57
N VAL A 167 17.57 11.52 -1.65
CA VAL A 167 17.28 10.73 -2.85
C VAL A 167 15.93 10.04 -2.66
N GLN A 168 15.04 10.16 -3.63
CA GLN A 168 13.68 9.61 -3.60
C GLN A 168 13.50 8.55 -4.69
N VAL A 169 12.72 7.51 -4.36
CA VAL A 169 12.44 6.36 -5.22
C VAL A 169 10.94 6.13 -5.28
N TYR A 170 10.42 6.06 -6.51
CA TYR A 170 9.03 5.74 -6.81
C TYR A 170 8.96 4.36 -7.47
N LYS A 171 7.97 3.54 -7.12
CA LYS A 171 7.70 2.26 -7.77
C LYS A 171 6.57 2.41 -8.80
N ARG A 172 6.70 1.73 -9.94
CA ARG A 172 5.57 1.42 -10.82
C ARG A 172 4.67 0.43 -10.09
N GLN A 173 3.44 0.84 -9.79
CA GLN A 173 2.40 -0.01 -9.23
C GLN A 173 1.25 -0.11 -10.22
N VAL A 174 0.40 -1.13 -10.08
CA VAL A 174 -0.78 -1.32 -10.94
C VAL A 174 -2.04 -1.26 -10.09
N ARG A 175 -3.02 -0.48 -10.55
CA ARG A 175 -4.35 -0.34 -9.95
C ARG A 175 -5.39 -0.56 -11.05
N ASP A 176 -6.23 -1.58 -10.89
CA ASP A 176 -7.21 -2.05 -11.88
C ASP A 176 -6.62 -2.22 -13.30
N GLY A 177 -5.44 -2.83 -13.36
CA GLY A 177 -4.76 -3.11 -14.63
C GLY A 177 -4.23 -1.88 -15.38
N ARG A 178 -4.08 -0.74 -14.70
CA ARG A 178 -3.41 0.47 -15.20
C ARG A 178 -2.22 0.80 -14.31
N GLY A 179 -1.08 1.13 -14.90
CA GLY A 179 0.12 1.51 -14.17
C GLY A 179 0.05 2.95 -13.64
N PHE A 180 0.68 3.20 -12.49
CA PHE A 180 0.92 4.52 -11.91
C PHE A 180 2.22 4.50 -11.09
N TRP A 181 2.76 5.67 -10.75
CA TRP A 181 3.97 5.82 -9.94
C TRP A 181 3.61 6.20 -8.50
N ALA A 182 3.95 5.32 -7.56
CA ALA A 182 3.75 5.52 -6.13
C ALA A 182 5.09 5.85 -5.45
N PRO A 183 5.14 6.80 -4.48
CA PRO A 183 6.29 6.96 -3.61
C PRO A 183 6.57 5.63 -2.89
N ALA A 184 7.81 5.14 -2.94
CA ALA A 184 8.16 3.82 -2.41
C ALA A 184 9.22 3.89 -1.29
N ALA A 185 10.26 4.70 -1.46
CA ALA A 185 11.32 4.85 -0.47
C ALA A 185 12.12 6.14 -0.69
N GLY A 186 13.02 6.45 0.24
CA GLY A 186 14.04 7.47 0.07
C GLY A 186 15.16 7.33 1.10
N ALA A 187 16.30 7.96 0.83
CA ALA A 187 17.43 8.04 1.75
C ALA A 187 18.16 9.39 1.60
N THR A 188 18.58 9.95 2.71
CA THR A 188 19.49 11.12 2.73
C THR A 188 20.94 10.66 2.63
N THR A 189 21.76 11.35 1.84
CA THR A 189 23.17 10.99 1.65
C THR A 189 24.00 11.13 2.92
N ARG A 190 25.10 10.37 2.98
CA ARG A 190 26.24 10.58 3.88
C ARG A 190 27.08 11.75 3.37
N SER A 191 27.95 12.27 4.23
CA SER A 191 28.89 13.39 3.94
C SER A 191 30.07 13.03 3.02
N ASN A 192 29.87 12.05 2.14
CA ASN A 192 30.74 11.66 1.03
C ASN A 192 29.93 11.46 -0.27
N GLY A 193 28.61 11.74 -0.24
CA GLY A 193 27.65 11.51 -1.32
C GLY A 193 26.96 10.14 -1.29
N GLU A 194 27.41 9.17 -0.50
CA GLU A 194 26.89 7.79 -0.55
C GLU A 194 25.50 7.65 0.08
N PHE A 195 24.66 6.81 -0.51
CA PHE A 195 23.36 6.40 0.05
C PHE A 195 23.08 4.90 -0.16
N ARG A 196 22.20 4.36 0.70
CA ARG A 196 21.59 3.03 0.58
C ARG A 196 20.10 3.16 0.81
N ILE A 197 19.32 2.70 -0.16
CA ILE A 197 17.89 2.44 -0.05
C ILE A 197 17.72 0.92 -0.01
N ALA A 198 16.97 0.46 0.99
CA ALA A 198 16.83 -0.93 1.41
C ALA A 198 15.34 -1.27 1.56
N ASN A 199 14.99 -2.51 1.90
CA ASN A 199 13.61 -3.01 1.95
C ASN A 199 12.81 -2.83 0.64
N LEU A 200 13.48 -2.81 -0.53
CA LEU A 200 12.78 -2.71 -1.81
C LEU A 200 12.29 -4.08 -2.26
N MET A 201 11.08 -4.12 -2.83
CA MET A 201 10.55 -5.29 -3.51
C MET A 201 11.22 -5.46 -4.88
N ALA A 202 11.09 -6.64 -5.48
CA ALA A 202 11.23 -6.77 -6.92
C ALA A 202 10.18 -5.91 -7.65
N GLY A 203 10.48 -5.47 -8.87
CA GLY A 203 9.60 -4.64 -9.71
C GLY A 203 10.33 -3.45 -10.34
N THR A 204 9.58 -2.52 -10.93
CA THR A 204 10.14 -1.39 -11.69
C THR A 204 10.09 -0.07 -10.91
N TYR A 205 11.18 0.70 -10.95
CA TYR A 205 11.41 1.89 -10.14
C TYR A 205 11.95 3.07 -10.96
N LYS A 206 11.78 4.30 -10.45
CA LYS A 206 12.47 5.53 -10.90
C LYS A 206 13.09 6.23 -9.69
N ILE A 207 14.24 6.87 -9.88
CA ILE A 207 15.05 7.50 -8.82
C ILE A 207 15.55 8.89 -9.21
N PHE A 208 15.55 9.81 -8.25
CA PHE A 208 15.98 11.19 -8.44
C PHE A 208 16.42 11.84 -7.11
N THR A 209 17.16 12.94 -7.19
CA THR A 209 17.45 13.79 -6.03
C THR A 209 16.30 14.77 -5.76
N SER A 210 15.97 15.03 -4.49
CA SER A 210 15.27 16.25 -4.10
C SER A 210 16.14 17.48 -4.37
N GLU A 211 15.54 18.67 -4.39
CA GLU A 211 16.30 19.92 -4.44
C GLU A 211 17.17 20.13 -3.18
N LEU A 212 18.30 20.83 -3.35
CA LEU A 212 19.20 21.26 -2.27
C LEU A 212 19.68 22.69 -2.52
N MET A 213 19.34 23.62 -1.64
CA MET A 213 19.88 24.99 -1.70
C MET A 213 21.35 25.01 -1.29
N ASP A 214 22.19 25.72 -2.05
CA ASP A 214 23.57 25.96 -1.65
C ASP A 214 23.59 26.95 -0.48
N ARG A 215 24.26 26.55 0.60
CA ARG A 215 24.37 27.28 1.87
C ARG A 215 25.75 27.05 2.52
N ASP A 216 26.78 26.75 1.72
CA ASP A 216 28.17 26.73 2.20
C ASP A 216 28.50 28.09 2.85
N PRO A 217 28.79 28.15 4.15
CA PRO A 217 28.98 29.40 4.88
C PRO A 217 30.24 30.19 4.45
N ILE A 218 31.06 29.64 3.54
CA ILE A 218 32.22 30.32 2.95
C ILE A 218 31.85 31.07 1.67
N THR A 219 30.88 30.56 0.89
CA THR A 219 30.49 31.11 -0.44
C THR A 219 29.12 31.80 -0.44
N PHE A 220 28.24 31.45 0.51
CA PHE A 220 26.87 31.95 0.60
C PHE A 220 26.81 33.43 1.02
N ASP A 221 26.48 34.32 0.07
CA ASP A 221 26.05 35.69 0.37
C ASP A 221 24.51 35.74 0.51
N PRO A 222 23.96 36.00 1.71
CA PRO A 222 22.50 36.15 1.91
C PRO A 222 21.90 37.40 1.22
N ARG A 223 22.71 38.24 0.58
CA ARG A 223 22.29 39.39 -0.25
C ARG A 223 22.61 39.21 -1.74
N GLY A 224 23.30 38.12 -2.10
CA GLY A 224 23.72 37.83 -3.46
C GLY A 224 22.68 37.05 -4.26
N GLN A 225 23.09 36.59 -5.44
CA GLN A 225 22.34 35.58 -6.19
C GLN A 225 22.38 34.26 -5.41
N LEU A 226 21.21 33.70 -5.11
CA LEU A 226 21.11 32.38 -4.49
C LEU A 226 21.31 31.27 -5.53
N TYR A 227 21.93 30.18 -5.12
CA TYR A 227 22.18 29.01 -5.95
C TYR A 227 21.67 27.74 -5.29
N GLY A 228 21.49 26.68 -6.08
CA GLY A 228 21.08 25.38 -5.60
C GLY A 228 21.22 24.29 -6.66
N TYR A 229 21.06 23.07 -6.19
CA TYR A 229 21.08 21.85 -6.98
C TYR A 229 19.63 21.40 -7.24
N PRO A 230 19.15 21.45 -8.50
CA PRO A 230 17.80 21.04 -8.83
C PRO A 230 17.65 19.52 -8.82
N PRO A 231 16.40 19.02 -8.80
CA PRO A 231 16.10 17.60 -8.96
C PRO A 231 16.78 17.01 -10.19
N THR A 232 17.55 15.94 -9.97
CA THR A 232 18.33 15.26 -11.02
C THR A 232 17.82 13.83 -11.15
N TYR A 233 17.26 13.50 -12.31
CA TYR A 233 16.58 12.23 -12.57
C TYR A 233 17.51 11.24 -13.29
N TYR A 234 17.49 9.97 -12.90
CA TYR A 234 18.41 8.96 -13.44
C TYR A 234 18.19 8.68 -14.95
N PRO A 235 19.26 8.54 -15.77
CA PRO A 235 20.67 8.83 -15.45
C PRO A 235 21.02 10.32 -15.54
N THR A 236 20.39 11.05 -16.46
CA THR A 236 20.55 12.51 -16.66
C THR A 236 19.32 13.07 -17.37
N ALA A 237 18.12 12.68 -16.92
CA ALA A 237 16.86 13.13 -17.50
C ALA A 237 16.44 14.49 -16.92
N GLY A 238 15.69 15.27 -17.72
CA GLY A 238 15.28 16.64 -17.36
C GLY A 238 14.04 16.72 -16.47
N ASP A 239 13.26 15.63 -16.42
CA ASP A 239 12.00 15.50 -15.70
C ASP A 239 11.80 14.04 -15.27
N PHE A 240 10.77 13.75 -14.47
CA PHE A 240 10.50 12.38 -14.01
C PHE A 240 9.91 11.52 -15.13
N ALA A 241 9.14 12.10 -16.06
CA ALA A 241 8.52 11.37 -17.17
C ALA A 241 9.57 10.69 -18.07
N SER A 242 10.61 11.42 -18.46
CA SER A 242 11.74 10.98 -19.30
C SER A 242 12.82 10.18 -18.57
N ALA A 243 12.79 10.15 -17.22
CA ALA A 243 13.73 9.37 -16.40
C ALA A 243 13.74 7.87 -16.77
N ALA A 244 14.92 7.25 -16.80
CA ALA A 244 15.05 5.84 -17.09
C ALA A 244 14.47 4.96 -15.97
N ALA A 245 13.76 3.91 -16.35
CA ALA A 245 13.22 2.93 -15.41
C ALA A 245 14.32 1.92 -14.99
N ILE A 246 14.35 1.58 -13.70
CA ILE A 246 15.25 0.59 -13.09
C ILE A 246 14.41 -0.63 -12.72
N THR A 247 14.69 -1.79 -13.31
CA THR A 247 14.08 -3.06 -12.91
C THR A 247 14.93 -3.72 -11.83
N LEU A 248 14.31 -4.07 -10.69
CA LEU A 248 14.93 -4.84 -9.62
C LEU A 248 14.32 -6.26 -9.58
N GLU A 249 15.17 -7.28 -9.61
CA GLU A 249 14.83 -8.64 -9.20
C GLU A 249 15.08 -8.80 -7.69
N ALA A 250 14.48 -9.80 -7.05
CA ALA A 250 14.70 -10.06 -5.62
C ALA A 250 16.18 -10.38 -5.30
N SER A 251 16.65 -10.01 -4.11
CA SER A 251 18.05 -10.09 -3.68
C SER A 251 19.06 -9.23 -4.45
N LYS A 252 18.67 -8.45 -5.46
CA LYS A 252 19.63 -7.64 -6.24
C LYS A 252 19.96 -6.33 -5.55
N THR A 253 21.19 -5.88 -5.79
CA THR A 253 21.63 -4.50 -5.55
C THR A 253 21.86 -3.82 -6.89
N PHE A 254 21.15 -2.73 -7.15
CA PHE A 254 21.45 -1.82 -8.25
C PHE A 254 22.39 -0.72 -7.79
N GLN A 255 23.35 -0.34 -8.64
CA GLN A 255 24.30 0.75 -8.38
C GLN A 255 23.99 1.94 -9.28
N VAL A 256 24.01 3.15 -8.72
CA VAL A 256 23.69 4.38 -9.43
C VAL A 256 24.57 5.55 -9.00
N GLU A 257 24.94 6.40 -9.95
CA GLU A 257 25.50 7.72 -9.68
C GLU A 257 24.55 8.82 -10.19
N LEU A 258 24.44 9.90 -9.43
CA LEU A 258 23.68 11.10 -9.77
C LEU A 258 24.61 12.31 -9.60
N SER A 259 24.62 13.24 -10.56
CA SER A 259 25.53 14.41 -10.51
C SER A 259 24.75 15.72 -10.72
N PRO A 260 24.08 16.25 -9.67
CA PRO A 260 23.34 17.50 -9.75
C PRO A 260 24.23 18.68 -10.10
N VAL A 261 23.74 19.56 -10.97
CA VAL A 261 24.47 20.74 -11.46
C VAL A 261 23.99 21.97 -10.72
N LEU A 262 24.93 22.77 -10.18
CA LEU A 262 24.60 24.03 -9.51
C LEU A 262 23.96 25.02 -10.50
N GLN A 263 22.80 25.58 -10.14
CA GLN A 263 22.05 26.56 -10.93
C GLN A 263 21.65 27.77 -10.07
N PRO A 264 21.47 28.97 -10.67
CA PRO A 264 20.90 30.10 -9.97
C PRO A 264 19.41 29.85 -9.67
N TYR A 265 18.99 30.19 -8.46
CA TYR A 265 17.62 30.07 -7.98
C TYR A 265 17.04 31.46 -7.68
N TYR A 266 15.80 31.70 -8.11
CA TYR A 266 15.13 32.99 -8.02
C TYR A 266 13.92 32.92 -7.07
N PRO A 267 13.69 33.96 -6.24
CA PRO A 267 12.50 34.03 -5.39
C PRO A 267 11.21 34.04 -6.21
N VAL A 268 10.27 33.18 -5.85
CA VAL A 268 8.93 33.10 -6.45
C VAL A 268 7.89 33.39 -5.36
N ARG A 269 7.00 34.34 -5.65
CA ARG A 269 5.82 34.69 -4.82
C ARG A 269 4.58 34.72 -5.70
N ILE A 270 3.61 33.87 -5.37
CA ILE A 270 2.32 33.76 -6.07
C ILE A 270 1.22 34.08 -5.06
N ALA A 271 0.59 35.25 -5.21
CA ALA A 271 -0.50 35.66 -4.34
C ALA A 271 -1.74 34.77 -4.57
N VAL A 272 -2.29 34.18 -3.50
CA VAL A 272 -3.50 33.35 -3.61
C VAL A 272 -4.73 34.22 -3.43
N THR A 273 -5.65 34.13 -4.38
CA THR A 273 -6.83 35.01 -4.45
C THR A 273 -8.14 34.23 -4.39
N ASN A 274 -9.20 34.89 -3.92
CA ASN A 274 -10.57 34.38 -3.79
C ASN A 274 -10.80 33.21 -2.83
N PHE A 275 -9.75 32.73 -2.15
CA PHE A 275 -9.86 31.72 -1.09
C PHE A 275 -8.90 32.04 0.07
N GLN A 276 -9.24 31.58 1.27
CA GLN A 276 -8.42 31.72 2.48
C GLN A 276 -8.41 30.38 3.21
N ALA A 277 -7.26 29.72 3.26
CA ALA A 277 -7.14 28.43 3.92
C ALA A 277 -7.34 28.54 5.43
N GLN A 278 -8.02 27.54 6.01
CA GLN A 278 -8.20 27.38 7.46
C GLN A 278 -7.67 26.02 7.95
N GLY A 279 -6.97 25.30 7.07
CA GLY A 279 -6.40 23.98 7.33
C GLY A 279 -5.19 23.75 6.42
N GLY A 280 -4.90 22.48 6.13
CA GLY A 280 -3.79 22.11 5.25
C GLY A 280 -3.95 22.66 3.83
N ILE A 281 -2.81 22.87 3.18
CA ILE A 281 -2.70 23.18 1.75
C ILE A 281 -1.69 22.19 1.17
N ASN A 282 -2.04 21.60 0.03
CA ASN A 282 -1.10 20.86 -0.79
C ASN A 282 -0.70 21.74 -1.98
N VAL A 283 0.60 21.94 -2.18
CA VAL A 283 1.16 22.64 -3.35
C VAL A 283 1.99 21.64 -4.14
N SER A 284 1.76 21.58 -5.44
CA SER A 284 2.56 20.78 -6.38
C SER A 284 3.18 21.67 -7.47
N VAL A 285 4.37 21.30 -7.92
CA VAL A 285 5.24 22.11 -8.78
C VAL A 285 5.67 21.26 -9.98
N ALA A 286 4.88 21.32 -11.04
CA ALA A 286 5.11 20.61 -12.29
C ALA A 286 6.11 21.36 -13.18
N LEU A 287 7.14 20.69 -13.70
CA LEU A 287 8.05 21.26 -14.70
C LEU A 287 7.47 21.03 -16.10
N GLN A 288 7.46 22.06 -16.95
CA GLN A 288 6.89 22.02 -18.31
C GLN A 288 5.41 21.57 -18.39
N GLY A 289 4.69 21.51 -17.27
CA GLY A 289 3.29 21.07 -17.19
C GLY A 289 3.10 19.56 -16.96
N HIS A 290 4.16 18.77 -16.84
CA HIS A 290 4.09 17.38 -16.39
C HIS A 290 4.10 17.34 -14.86
N GLN A 291 3.20 16.55 -14.24
CA GLN A 291 3.26 16.33 -12.79
C GLN A 291 4.54 15.56 -12.46
N ASP A 292 5.56 16.27 -11.98
CA ASP A 292 6.85 15.71 -11.59
C ASP A 292 7.09 15.93 -10.08
N PRO A 293 7.56 14.92 -9.34
CA PRO A 293 8.07 15.13 -7.99
C PRO A 293 9.50 15.69 -8.04
N GLY A 294 9.83 16.61 -7.13
CA GLY A 294 11.21 17.06 -6.90
C GLY A 294 11.33 18.52 -6.45
N TYR A 295 10.57 19.42 -7.08
CA TYR A 295 10.49 20.83 -6.71
C TYR A 295 9.39 21.07 -5.66
N SER A 296 9.58 22.08 -4.80
CA SER A 296 8.62 22.47 -3.78
C SER A 296 8.45 23.99 -3.68
N LEU A 297 7.25 24.42 -3.28
CA LEU A 297 6.97 25.78 -2.83
C LEU A 297 6.16 25.68 -1.54
N GLY A 298 6.46 26.54 -0.57
CA GLY A 298 5.71 26.63 0.68
C GLY A 298 4.46 27.51 0.53
N TYR A 299 3.65 27.57 1.59
CA TYR A 299 2.60 28.58 1.73
C TYR A 299 2.71 29.23 3.11
N ASN A 300 2.67 30.56 3.17
CA ASN A 300 2.96 31.33 4.39
C ASN A 300 1.72 31.85 5.15
N GLY A 301 0.51 31.71 4.58
CA GLY A 301 -0.72 32.31 5.07
C GLY A 301 -1.45 33.15 4.01
N GLU A 302 -0.70 33.81 3.14
CA GLU A 302 -1.16 34.78 2.13
C GLU A 302 -0.80 34.32 0.68
N ALA A 303 0.39 33.76 0.51
CA ALA A 303 0.97 33.46 -0.79
C ALA A 303 1.70 32.11 -0.80
N ILE A 304 1.80 31.54 -1.99
CA ILE A 304 2.70 30.41 -2.29
C ILE A 304 4.08 31.01 -2.57
N GLU A 305 5.10 30.59 -1.81
CA GLU A 305 6.42 31.22 -1.78
C GLU A 305 7.56 30.19 -1.72
N GLY A 306 8.67 30.51 -2.38
CA GLY A 306 9.87 29.68 -2.37
C GLY A 306 10.91 30.15 -3.36
N MET A 307 11.77 29.23 -3.79
CA MET A 307 12.88 29.48 -4.71
C MET A 307 12.77 28.47 -5.86
N LEU A 308 12.88 28.91 -7.12
CA LEU A 308 12.95 28.01 -8.29
C LEU A 308 14.05 28.47 -9.25
N PRO A 309 14.71 27.56 -9.99
CA PRO A 309 15.65 27.93 -11.04
C PRO A 309 14.90 28.40 -12.29
N ASN A 310 15.64 28.72 -13.36
CA ASN A 310 15.05 29.09 -14.65
C ASN A 310 14.21 27.94 -15.23
N GLY A 311 12.95 28.21 -15.58
CA GLY A 311 12.04 27.19 -16.08
C GLY A 311 10.61 27.70 -16.31
N ILE A 312 9.81 26.85 -16.96
CA ILE A 312 8.36 27.03 -17.09
C ILE A 312 7.71 26.02 -16.15
N TYR A 313 6.92 26.50 -15.20
CA TYR A 313 6.31 25.67 -14.16
C TYR A 313 4.80 25.82 -14.16
N THR A 314 4.08 24.71 -13.95
CA THR A 314 2.66 24.75 -13.60
C THR A 314 2.55 24.48 -12.09
N ILE A 315 2.05 25.46 -11.35
CA ILE A 315 1.82 25.35 -9.92
C ILE A 315 0.35 25.04 -9.71
N GLU A 316 0.03 23.94 -9.04
CA GLU A 316 -1.33 23.63 -8.57
C GLU A 316 -1.35 23.65 -7.05
N ALA A 317 -2.32 24.35 -6.47
CA ALA A 317 -2.57 24.33 -5.04
C ALA A 317 -4.00 23.89 -4.74
N THR A 318 -4.15 22.91 -3.85
CA THR A 318 -5.43 22.53 -3.22
C THR A 318 -5.44 23.04 -1.79
N LEU A 319 -6.39 23.92 -1.48
CA LEU A 319 -6.61 24.54 -0.18
C LEU A 319 -7.82 23.91 0.51
N GLN A 320 -7.80 23.82 1.84
CA GLN A 320 -8.95 23.37 2.64
C GLN A 320 -9.51 24.46 3.56
N GLN A 321 -10.84 24.56 3.60
CA GLN A 321 -11.61 25.38 4.53
C GLN A 321 -12.76 24.53 5.11
N GLY A 322 -12.54 23.99 6.31
CA GLY A 322 -13.48 23.06 6.95
C GLY A 322 -13.68 21.78 6.14
N GLN A 323 -14.90 21.54 5.64
CA GLN A 323 -15.23 20.40 4.78
C GLN A 323 -15.21 20.73 3.28
N GLN A 324 -14.97 22.00 2.91
CA GLN A 324 -14.81 22.40 1.52
C GLN A 324 -13.33 22.49 1.16
N THR A 325 -13.02 22.02 -0.05
CA THR A 325 -11.71 22.19 -0.68
C THR A 325 -11.85 23.10 -1.90
N ALA A 326 -10.76 23.74 -2.28
CA ALA A 326 -10.71 24.62 -3.43
C ALA A 326 -9.37 24.44 -4.13
N THR A 327 -9.38 24.35 -5.46
CA THR A 327 -8.16 24.12 -6.26
C THR A 327 -7.99 25.26 -7.25
N GLY A 328 -6.74 25.70 -7.40
CA GLY A 328 -6.31 26.63 -8.43
C GLY A 328 -5.02 26.14 -9.05
N ASN A 329 -4.82 26.49 -10.33
CA ASN A 329 -3.54 26.30 -10.98
C ASN A 329 -3.11 27.57 -11.73
N VAL A 330 -1.81 27.74 -11.92
CA VAL A 330 -1.22 28.83 -12.68
C VAL A 330 0.04 28.34 -13.37
N SER A 331 0.27 28.74 -14.62
CA SER A 331 1.55 28.53 -15.29
C SER A 331 2.39 29.79 -15.18
N ILE A 332 3.62 29.63 -14.69
CA ILE A 332 4.59 30.70 -14.49
C ILE A 332 5.84 30.45 -15.34
N THR A 333 6.64 31.50 -15.53
CA THR A 333 7.97 31.40 -16.12
C THR A 333 8.95 32.13 -15.23
N VAL A 334 9.97 31.42 -14.77
CA VAL A 334 11.11 31.97 -14.04
C VAL A 334 12.24 32.14 -15.04
N LYS A 335 12.73 33.37 -15.18
CA LYS A 335 13.83 33.68 -16.11
C LYS A 335 14.66 34.85 -15.59
N ASP A 336 15.86 34.52 -15.09
CA ASP A 336 16.96 35.44 -14.76
C ASP A 336 16.61 36.54 -13.73
N ALA A 337 15.46 36.46 -13.07
CA ALA A 337 14.92 37.47 -12.16
C ALA A 337 13.88 36.87 -11.18
N PRO A 338 13.68 37.50 -9.99
CA PRO A 338 12.59 37.14 -9.07
C PRO A 338 11.20 37.33 -9.68
N LEU A 339 10.25 36.47 -9.34
CA LEU A 339 8.85 36.53 -9.78
C LEU A 339 7.95 36.92 -8.60
N THR A 340 7.65 38.21 -8.48
CA THR A 340 6.92 38.81 -7.33
C THR A 340 5.47 39.21 -7.61
N HIS A 341 5.02 39.09 -8.86
CA HIS A 341 3.73 39.62 -9.33
C HIS A 341 2.80 38.56 -9.92
N ALA A 342 3.09 37.28 -9.71
CA ALA A 342 2.20 36.19 -10.07
C ALA A 342 1.03 36.10 -9.08
N SER A 343 -0.13 35.66 -9.56
CA SER A 343 -1.28 35.34 -8.72
C SER A 343 -2.00 34.09 -9.20
N MET A 344 -2.65 33.41 -8.28
CA MET A 344 -3.47 32.23 -8.54
C MET A 344 -4.91 32.53 -8.11
N ALA A 345 -5.87 32.35 -9.01
CA ALA A 345 -7.27 32.27 -8.66
C ALA A 345 -7.60 30.83 -8.26
N VAL A 346 -8.11 30.65 -7.04
CA VAL A 346 -8.54 29.34 -6.53
C VAL A 346 -10.06 29.29 -6.59
N LEU A 347 -10.62 28.20 -7.14
CA LEU A 347 -12.06 27.99 -7.20
C LEU A 347 -12.47 26.84 -6.27
N PRO A 348 -13.59 26.96 -5.54
CA PRO A 348 -14.12 25.84 -4.74
C PRO A 348 -14.35 24.61 -5.62
N ASN A 349 -13.92 23.45 -5.13
CA ASN A 349 -14.07 22.19 -5.85
C ASN A 349 -15.55 21.80 -5.88
N GLY A 350 -16.02 21.44 -7.07
CA GLY A 350 -17.44 21.24 -7.33
C GLY A 350 -17.98 19.88 -6.87
N SER A 351 -19.24 19.67 -7.18
CA SER A 351 -19.98 18.47 -6.83
C SER A 351 -20.66 17.88 -8.07
N ILE A 352 -20.45 16.59 -8.30
CA ILE A 352 -20.95 15.86 -9.46
C ILE A 352 -22.10 14.95 -9.03
N PRO A 353 -23.35 15.21 -9.46
CA PRO A 353 -24.48 14.32 -9.19
C PRO A 353 -24.30 12.97 -9.88
N VAL A 354 -24.78 11.91 -9.24
CA VAL A 354 -24.78 10.55 -9.78
C VAL A 354 -26.20 9.99 -9.78
N SER A 355 -26.69 9.55 -10.93
CA SER A 355 -27.93 8.78 -11.06
C SER A 355 -27.59 7.29 -11.13
N ILE A 356 -28.34 6.43 -10.43
CA ILE A 356 -28.22 4.97 -10.58
C ILE A 356 -29.59 4.40 -10.96
N THR A 357 -29.74 4.08 -12.25
CA THR A 357 -30.82 3.25 -12.76
C THR A 357 -30.52 1.79 -12.43
N ASP A 358 -31.52 1.07 -11.94
CA ASP A 358 -31.39 -0.32 -11.50
C ASP A 358 -32.34 -1.21 -12.31
N GLU A 359 -31.79 -1.97 -13.25
CA GLU A 359 -32.51 -2.92 -14.11
C GLU A 359 -32.41 -4.37 -13.57
N ARG A 360 -31.90 -4.56 -12.35
CA ARG A 360 -31.67 -5.89 -11.76
C ARG A 360 -32.98 -6.60 -11.39
N SER A 361 -32.96 -7.92 -11.44
CA SER A 361 -34.13 -8.76 -11.18
C SER A 361 -34.50 -8.82 -9.69
N GLY A 362 -35.74 -8.42 -9.39
CA GLY A 362 -36.34 -8.49 -8.05
C GLY A 362 -35.99 -7.32 -7.12
N GLU A 363 -36.80 -7.11 -6.09
CA GLU A 363 -36.46 -6.17 -5.01
C GLU A 363 -35.27 -6.69 -4.22
N ARG A 364 -34.14 -5.97 -4.29
CA ARG A 364 -32.90 -6.32 -3.57
C ARG A 364 -32.32 -5.06 -2.93
N SER A 365 -32.18 -5.08 -1.61
CA SER A 365 -31.57 -3.98 -0.86
C SER A 365 -30.09 -3.80 -1.23
N GLY A 366 -29.69 -2.55 -1.43
CA GLY A 366 -28.29 -2.13 -1.46
C GLY A 366 -27.60 -2.22 -0.08
N ALA A 367 -26.35 -1.81 -0.02
CA ALA A 367 -25.63 -1.66 1.25
C ALA A 367 -26.09 -0.39 1.98
N PHE A 368 -26.25 -0.47 3.30
CA PHE A 368 -26.71 0.66 4.11
C PHE A 368 -25.53 1.49 4.63
N PHE A 369 -25.36 2.70 4.09
CA PHE A 369 -24.33 3.65 4.52
C PHE A 369 -24.88 4.55 5.62
N ARG A 370 -24.19 4.61 6.76
CA ARG A 370 -24.62 5.32 7.97
C ARG A 370 -23.66 6.44 8.35
N GLN A 371 -24.20 7.62 8.67
CA GLN A 371 -23.47 8.69 9.35
C GLN A 371 -24.29 9.21 10.54
N GLY A 372 -23.78 9.02 11.76
CA GLY A 372 -24.47 9.37 13.00
C GLY A 372 -25.78 8.57 13.16
N THR A 373 -26.91 9.26 13.05
CA THR A 373 -28.27 8.67 13.06
C THR A 373 -28.87 8.50 11.67
N PHE A 374 -28.27 9.09 10.62
CA PHE A 374 -28.79 9.00 9.25
C PHE A 374 -28.24 7.76 8.55
N THR A 375 -29.09 7.12 7.75
CA THR A 375 -28.75 5.94 6.95
C THR A 375 -29.35 6.09 5.55
N ARG A 376 -28.60 5.74 4.50
CA ARG A 376 -29.04 5.68 3.10
C ARG A 376 -28.77 4.28 2.55
N GLU A 377 -29.76 3.70 1.88
CA GLU A 377 -29.54 2.49 1.07
C GLU A 377 -28.78 2.88 -0.21
N GLN A 378 -27.71 2.16 -0.55
CA GLN A 378 -26.86 2.49 -1.68
C GLN A 378 -26.57 1.25 -2.52
N LYS A 379 -26.97 1.32 -3.80
CA LYS A 379 -26.96 0.18 -4.74
C LYS A 379 -25.57 -0.14 -5.30
N ALA A 380 -24.69 0.85 -5.30
CA ALA A 380 -23.26 0.72 -5.60
C ALA A 380 -22.44 1.74 -4.81
N GLU A 381 -21.21 1.39 -4.44
CA GLU A 381 -20.19 2.41 -4.16
C GLU A 381 -19.79 3.06 -5.48
N VAL A 382 -19.58 4.38 -5.47
CA VAL A 382 -19.07 5.13 -6.62
C VAL A 382 -17.96 6.05 -6.15
N PHE A 383 -16.83 6.01 -6.85
CA PHE A 383 -15.68 6.87 -6.61
C PHE A 383 -14.95 7.20 -7.91
N LEU A 384 -14.21 8.31 -7.88
CA LEU A 384 -13.34 8.78 -8.95
C LEU A 384 -11.90 8.50 -8.53
N GLN A 385 -11.19 7.69 -9.32
CA GLN A 385 -9.75 7.45 -9.19
C GLN A 385 -9.01 8.35 -10.19
N PRO A 386 -7.89 9.01 -9.82
CA PRO A 386 -7.06 9.73 -10.78
C PRO A 386 -6.70 8.89 -12.02
N ALA A 387 -6.70 9.51 -13.20
CA ALA A 387 -6.41 8.87 -14.48
C ALA A 387 -5.00 9.14 -15.02
N ASP A 388 -4.26 10.02 -14.35
CA ASP A 388 -2.89 10.39 -14.67
C ASP A 388 -1.90 9.52 -13.86
N ASP A 389 -0.62 9.51 -14.26
CA ASP A 389 0.40 8.58 -13.76
C ASP A 389 0.80 8.75 -12.27
N PHE A 390 0.18 9.68 -11.53
CA PHE A 390 0.45 10.00 -10.12
C PHE A 390 -0.83 10.13 -9.30
N ASP A 391 -0.80 9.66 -8.05
CA ASP A 391 -1.96 9.63 -7.14
C ASP A 391 -2.20 10.96 -6.38
N SER A 392 -1.89 12.09 -7.02
CA SER A 392 -1.85 13.44 -6.43
C SER A 392 -3.24 14.08 -6.22
N GLY A 393 -4.15 13.83 -7.16
CA GLY A 393 -5.51 14.39 -7.17
C GLY A 393 -6.41 13.86 -6.05
N GLY A 394 -6.04 12.74 -5.43
CA GLY A 394 -6.84 12.03 -4.44
C GLY A 394 -8.10 11.38 -5.04
N PHE A 395 -8.75 10.54 -4.24
CA PHE A 395 -10.03 9.94 -4.60
C PHE A 395 -11.19 10.85 -4.18
N ALA A 396 -12.18 11.04 -5.05
CA ALA A 396 -13.50 11.55 -4.65
C ALA A 396 -14.48 10.39 -4.51
N SER A 397 -15.30 10.37 -3.46
CA SER A 397 -16.28 9.31 -3.19
C SER A 397 -17.66 9.90 -2.89
N LEU A 398 -18.71 9.07 -2.98
CA LEU A 398 -20.07 9.53 -2.72
C LEU A 398 -20.23 10.05 -1.29
N ARG A 399 -20.77 11.27 -1.16
CA ARG A 399 -21.03 11.89 0.14
C ARG A 399 -21.92 11.01 1.02
N PRO A 400 -21.68 10.95 2.34
CA PRO A 400 -22.60 10.30 3.28
C PRO A 400 -23.95 11.03 3.37
N PRO A 401 -25.00 10.37 3.92
CA PRO A 401 -26.28 11.01 4.19
C PRO A 401 -26.21 12.02 5.34
N ARG A 402 -26.82 13.19 5.16
CA ARG A 402 -26.80 14.35 6.08
C ARG A 402 -28.16 14.74 6.67
N LYS A 403 -29.24 14.11 6.19
CA LYS A 403 -30.64 14.36 6.57
C LYS A 403 -31.41 13.03 6.63
N PRO A 404 -32.57 12.94 7.29
CA PRO A 404 -33.48 11.81 7.10
C PRO A 404 -33.91 11.72 5.63
N ASN A 405 -34.02 10.50 5.10
CA ASN A 405 -34.39 10.22 3.71
C ASN A 405 -33.49 10.93 2.67
N ASP A 406 -32.19 11.08 3.00
CA ASP A 406 -31.19 11.63 2.09
C ASP A 406 -30.81 10.62 1.00
N ASN A 407 -31.50 10.69 -0.14
CA ASN A 407 -31.28 9.77 -1.25
C ASN A 407 -30.31 10.33 -2.31
N ASP A 408 -29.88 11.60 -2.21
CA ASP A 408 -29.05 12.23 -3.24
C ASP A 408 -27.64 11.60 -3.26
N LEU A 409 -27.24 11.02 -4.39
CA LEU A 409 -25.90 10.51 -4.63
C LEU A 409 -25.08 11.61 -5.30
N VAL A 410 -24.05 12.10 -4.61
CA VAL A 410 -23.22 13.22 -5.06
C VAL A 410 -21.77 12.93 -4.71
N LEU A 411 -20.88 13.02 -5.69
CA LEU A 411 -19.43 13.10 -5.49
C LEU A 411 -19.12 14.56 -5.16
N GLU A 412 -18.67 14.86 -3.95
CA GLU A 412 -18.37 16.25 -3.53
C GLU A 412 -16.86 16.51 -3.52
N ASN A 413 -16.47 17.79 -3.54
CA ASN A 413 -15.06 18.22 -3.49
C ASN A 413 -14.22 17.66 -4.65
N VAL A 414 -14.82 17.42 -5.81
CA VAL A 414 -14.11 16.87 -6.97
C VAL A 414 -13.19 17.96 -7.54
N ARG A 415 -11.88 17.71 -7.51
CA ARG A 415 -10.87 18.63 -8.05
C ARG A 415 -10.95 18.66 -9.59
N PRO A 416 -10.46 19.72 -10.24
CA PRO A 416 -10.19 19.68 -11.67
C PRO A 416 -9.17 18.58 -11.99
N GLY A 417 -9.33 17.86 -13.10
CA GLY A 417 -8.46 16.74 -13.44
C GLY A 417 -9.12 15.68 -14.33
N ARG A 418 -8.45 14.54 -14.49
CA ARG A 418 -8.92 13.39 -15.26
C ARG A 418 -9.10 12.20 -14.34
N TYR A 419 -10.25 11.52 -14.45
CA TYR A 419 -10.62 10.48 -13.49
C TYR A 419 -11.21 9.23 -14.16
N TRP A 420 -10.73 8.05 -13.78
CA TRP A 420 -11.41 6.79 -14.05
C TRP A 420 -12.58 6.64 -13.09
N LEU A 421 -13.79 6.53 -13.63
CA LEU A 421 -14.97 6.20 -12.82
C LEU A 421 -14.86 4.77 -12.31
N LYS A 422 -15.11 4.59 -11.02
CA LYS A 422 -15.17 3.29 -10.35
C LYS A 422 -16.55 3.14 -9.72
N VAL A 423 -17.21 2.02 -10.02
CA VAL A 423 -18.52 1.67 -9.51
C VAL A 423 -18.46 0.22 -9.04
N ALA A 424 -18.67 -0.01 -7.75
CA ALA A 424 -18.74 -1.35 -7.16
C ALA A 424 -20.19 -1.63 -6.73
N PRO A 425 -21.00 -2.30 -7.56
CA PRO A 425 -22.38 -2.63 -7.22
C PRO A 425 -22.46 -3.69 -6.13
N SER A 426 -23.50 -3.65 -5.30
CA SER A 426 -23.73 -4.66 -4.24
C SER A 426 -23.99 -6.08 -4.81
N LEU A 427 -24.47 -6.14 -6.05
CA LEU A 427 -24.73 -7.34 -6.83
C LEU A 427 -24.86 -6.95 -8.31
N GLY A 428 -24.45 -7.84 -9.21
CA GLY A 428 -24.55 -7.63 -10.65
C GLY A 428 -23.37 -6.87 -11.21
N TYR A 429 -23.57 -6.20 -12.34
CA TYR A 429 -22.54 -5.47 -13.05
C TYR A 429 -23.04 -4.10 -13.56
N VAL A 430 -22.07 -3.27 -13.98
CA VAL A 430 -22.32 -1.96 -14.56
C VAL A 430 -22.49 -2.13 -16.07
N ALA A 431 -23.72 -1.97 -16.55
CA ALA A 431 -24.07 -2.14 -17.96
C ALA A 431 -23.65 -0.92 -18.79
N SER A 432 -23.82 0.28 -18.23
CA SER A 432 -23.30 1.53 -18.77
C SER A 432 -23.02 2.52 -17.64
N ALA A 433 -22.06 3.41 -17.87
CA ALA A 433 -21.91 4.63 -17.08
C ALA A 433 -21.46 5.76 -18.02
N VAL A 434 -22.19 6.86 -18.02
CA VAL A 434 -22.01 7.97 -18.97
C VAL A 434 -22.02 9.32 -18.28
N ALA A 435 -21.36 10.31 -18.88
CA ALA A 435 -21.58 11.73 -18.59
C ALA A 435 -21.78 12.46 -19.92
N GLY A 436 -23.01 12.85 -20.21
CA GLY A 436 -23.40 13.33 -21.55
C GLY A 436 -23.15 12.25 -22.62
N SER A 437 -22.18 12.49 -23.50
CA SER A 437 -21.81 11.57 -24.59
C SER A 437 -20.58 10.69 -24.29
N ALA A 438 -19.92 10.83 -23.15
CA ALA A 438 -18.72 10.07 -22.81
C ALA A 438 -19.05 8.73 -22.14
N ASP A 439 -18.54 7.61 -22.69
CA ASP A 439 -18.55 6.28 -22.05
C ASP A 439 -17.45 6.24 -20.97
N LEU A 440 -17.84 6.46 -19.71
CA LEU A 440 -16.93 6.55 -18.57
C LEU A 440 -16.34 5.20 -18.14
N LEU A 441 -16.79 4.10 -18.75
CA LEU A 441 -16.22 2.77 -18.58
C LEU A 441 -15.05 2.52 -19.56
N ARG A 442 -14.86 3.40 -20.56
CA ARG A 442 -13.75 3.35 -21.54
C ARG A 442 -12.85 4.60 -21.49
N GLN A 443 -13.42 5.75 -21.18
CA GLN A 443 -12.76 7.06 -21.22
C GLN A 443 -12.75 7.68 -19.81
N PRO A 444 -11.72 8.46 -19.44
CA PRO A 444 -11.72 9.15 -18.16
C PRO A 444 -12.70 10.33 -18.19
N LEU A 445 -13.42 10.54 -17.09
CA LEU A 445 -14.17 11.76 -16.83
C LEU A 445 -13.19 12.95 -16.77
N VAL A 446 -13.49 14.02 -17.48
CA VAL A 446 -12.73 15.28 -17.42
C VAL A 446 -13.51 16.27 -16.57
N VAL A 447 -12.89 16.75 -15.50
CA VAL A 447 -13.48 17.70 -14.56
C VAL A 447 -12.76 19.04 -14.72
N GLY A 448 -13.52 20.09 -15.04
CA GLY A 448 -13.00 21.44 -15.25
C GLY A 448 -12.78 22.23 -13.95
N PRO A 449 -12.23 23.45 -14.06
CA PRO A 449 -12.13 24.40 -12.95
C PRO A 449 -13.47 24.60 -12.23
N GLY A 450 -13.45 24.70 -10.90
CA GLY A 450 -14.67 24.75 -10.08
C GLY A 450 -15.45 23.44 -10.01
N GLY A 451 -14.85 22.31 -10.44
CA GLY A 451 -15.51 21.00 -10.53
C GLY A 451 -16.55 20.90 -11.65
N ALA A 452 -16.40 21.70 -12.71
CA ALA A 452 -17.33 21.71 -13.84
C ALA A 452 -17.33 20.37 -14.58
N SER A 453 -18.42 19.61 -14.44
CA SER A 453 -18.67 18.32 -15.10
C SER A 453 -20.17 18.17 -15.38
N LEU A 454 -20.52 17.34 -16.34
CA LEU A 454 -21.89 16.83 -16.46
C LEU A 454 -22.17 15.81 -15.33
N PRO A 455 -23.45 15.59 -14.96
CA PRO A 455 -23.85 14.46 -14.10
C PRO A 455 -23.42 13.11 -14.67
N ILE A 456 -23.32 12.12 -13.80
CA ILE A 456 -22.96 10.74 -14.15
C ILE A 456 -24.20 9.86 -14.04
N ASP A 457 -24.63 9.27 -15.15
CA ASP A 457 -25.74 8.32 -15.18
C ASP A 457 -25.20 6.89 -15.29
N VAL A 458 -25.59 6.02 -14.35
CA VAL A 458 -25.14 4.63 -14.24
C VAL A 458 -26.32 3.67 -14.38
N VAL A 459 -26.16 2.59 -15.14
CA VAL A 459 -27.15 1.50 -15.25
C VAL A 459 -26.55 0.21 -14.67
N LEU A 460 -27.25 -0.40 -13.71
CA LEU A 460 -26.89 -1.69 -13.12
C LEU A 460 -27.81 -2.81 -13.64
N ARG A 461 -27.22 -3.98 -13.94
CA ARG A 461 -27.93 -5.21 -14.38
C ARG A 461 -27.39 -6.44 -13.65
N ASP A 462 -28.18 -7.51 -13.59
CA ASP A 462 -27.80 -8.80 -13.01
C ASP A 462 -27.98 -9.97 -13.99
N ASP A 463 -28.14 -9.68 -15.28
CA ASP A 463 -28.06 -10.62 -16.39
C ASP A 463 -26.61 -10.82 -16.89
N GLY A 464 -25.63 -10.72 -15.99
CA GLY A 464 -24.23 -10.95 -16.33
C GLY A 464 -23.96 -12.42 -16.65
N ALA A 465 -23.00 -12.66 -17.53
CA ALA A 465 -22.60 -14.00 -17.94
C ALA A 465 -21.88 -14.77 -16.82
N ALA A 466 -21.81 -16.09 -16.98
CA ALA A 466 -21.00 -16.97 -16.15
C ALA A 466 -19.89 -17.61 -16.98
N ILE A 467 -18.74 -17.86 -16.33
CA ILE A 467 -17.69 -18.73 -16.86
C ILE A 467 -17.39 -19.76 -15.79
N ASP A 468 -17.71 -21.01 -16.09
CA ASP A 468 -17.17 -22.15 -15.36
C ASP A 468 -15.93 -22.65 -16.10
N GLY A 469 -14.92 -23.13 -15.38
CA GLY A 469 -13.76 -23.65 -16.07
C GLY A 469 -12.76 -24.44 -15.25
N THR A 470 -11.78 -24.95 -15.98
CA THR A 470 -10.69 -25.80 -15.47
C THR A 470 -9.33 -25.26 -15.95
N VAL A 471 -8.32 -25.40 -15.11
CA VAL A 471 -6.95 -24.96 -15.37
C VAL A 471 -6.07 -26.18 -15.62
N GLU A 472 -5.57 -26.30 -16.83
CA GLU A 472 -4.71 -27.40 -17.28
C GLU A 472 -3.25 -27.13 -16.89
N GLY A 473 -2.52 -28.15 -16.44
CA GLY A 473 -1.13 -28.00 -15.97
C GLY A 473 -0.98 -27.56 -14.50
N MET A 474 -2.06 -27.53 -13.73
CA MET A 474 -2.01 -27.36 -12.27
C MET A 474 -1.06 -28.38 -11.60
N PRO A 475 -0.19 -27.97 -10.67
CA PRO A 475 0.65 -28.90 -9.93
C PRO A 475 -0.21 -29.80 -9.03
N PRO A 476 0.18 -31.08 -8.82
CA PRO A 476 -0.59 -32.01 -8.00
C PRO A 476 -0.69 -31.51 -6.56
N VAL A 477 -1.92 -31.41 -6.04
CA VAL A 477 -2.17 -31.00 -4.65
C VAL A 477 -1.58 -32.05 -3.69
N PRO A 478 -0.68 -31.68 -2.76
CA PRO A 478 -0.24 -32.58 -1.70
C PRO A 478 -1.44 -33.00 -0.85
N ALA A 479 -1.59 -34.30 -0.58
CA ALA A 479 -2.82 -34.89 -0.04
C ALA A 479 -3.28 -34.29 1.31
N ASP A 480 -2.36 -33.75 2.11
CA ASP A 480 -2.67 -33.10 3.40
C ASP A 480 -3.30 -31.71 3.25
N ARG A 481 -3.21 -31.05 2.09
CA ARG A 481 -3.85 -29.74 1.84
C ARG A 481 -5.35 -29.87 1.58
N ARG A 482 -6.09 -30.33 2.60
CA ARG A 482 -7.54 -30.17 2.70
C ARG A 482 -7.92 -28.70 2.50
N SER A 483 -9.07 -28.45 1.88
CA SER A 483 -9.44 -27.14 1.32
C SER A 483 -9.36 -25.98 2.33
N HIS A 484 -8.31 -25.17 2.24
CA HIS A 484 -8.11 -23.96 3.04
C HIS A 484 -8.97 -22.81 2.49
N THR A 485 -10.27 -22.80 2.79
CA THR A 485 -11.14 -21.66 2.50
C THR A 485 -10.83 -20.50 3.46
N VAL A 486 -9.94 -19.59 3.05
CA VAL A 486 -9.70 -18.33 3.78
C VAL A 486 -10.94 -17.44 3.67
N ARG A 487 -11.83 -17.52 4.67
CA ARG A 487 -12.96 -16.60 4.84
C ARG A 487 -12.59 -15.49 5.82
N PHE A 488 -12.26 -14.32 5.29
CA PHE A 488 -12.25 -13.06 6.05
C PHE A 488 -12.84 -11.92 5.21
N GLY A 489 -12.97 -10.74 5.84
CA GLY A 489 -13.45 -9.51 5.21
C GLY A 489 -12.48 -8.94 4.15
N PRO A 490 -12.67 -7.66 3.77
CA PRO A 490 -12.08 -7.12 2.54
C PRO A 490 -10.54 -7.24 2.48
N VAL A 491 -10.08 -7.92 1.43
CA VAL A 491 -8.71 -7.96 0.90
C VAL A 491 -7.65 -8.60 1.82
N ALA A 492 -7.82 -9.89 2.09
CA ALA A 492 -6.71 -10.83 2.26
C ALA A 492 -6.79 -11.90 1.16
N MET A 493 -6.20 -11.62 0.00
CA MET A 493 -6.29 -12.47 -1.20
C MET A 493 -5.41 -13.74 -1.04
N PRO A 494 -5.91 -14.95 -1.35
CA PRO A 494 -5.13 -16.18 -1.21
C PRO A 494 -3.93 -16.23 -2.17
N ALA A 495 -2.77 -16.66 -1.67
CA ALA A 495 -1.54 -16.85 -2.44
C ALA A 495 -1.57 -18.15 -3.28
N GLY A 496 -2.52 -18.23 -4.21
CA GLY A 496 -2.70 -19.36 -5.13
C GLY A 496 -2.86 -18.91 -6.59
N PRO A 497 -3.20 -19.84 -7.49
CA PRO A 497 -3.41 -19.53 -8.90
C PRO A 497 -4.67 -18.68 -9.12
N TYR A 498 -4.63 -17.83 -10.15
CA TYR A 498 -5.72 -16.92 -10.52
C TYR A 498 -6.02 -16.99 -12.01
N VAL A 499 -7.31 -16.89 -12.34
CA VAL A 499 -7.80 -16.68 -13.70
C VAL A 499 -8.24 -15.24 -13.88
N TYR A 500 -7.87 -14.65 -15.01
CA TYR A 500 -8.18 -13.29 -15.43
C TYR A 500 -8.91 -13.31 -16.77
N CYS A 501 -10.06 -12.66 -16.83
CA CYS A 501 -10.76 -12.36 -18.08
C CYS A 501 -10.45 -10.93 -18.49
N ILE A 502 -9.54 -10.79 -19.45
CA ILE A 502 -9.05 -9.49 -19.94
C ILE A 502 -9.87 -9.13 -21.18
N PRO A 503 -10.59 -7.99 -21.20
CA PRO A 503 -11.40 -7.60 -22.35
C PRO A 503 -10.52 -7.33 -23.56
N LEU A 504 -10.97 -7.75 -24.75
CA LEU A 504 -10.30 -7.38 -26.00
C LEU A 504 -10.49 -5.88 -26.29
N PRO A 505 -9.59 -5.21 -27.04
CA PRO A 505 -9.60 -3.75 -27.19
C PRO A 505 -10.94 -3.13 -27.63
N ASP A 506 -11.62 -3.74 -28.61
CA ASP A 506 -12.90 -3.25 -29.13
C ASP A 506 -14.12 -3.68 -28.28
N SER A 507 -13.89 -4.43 -27.20
CA SER A 507 -14.95 -5.07 -26.42
C SER A 507 -15.76 -4.11 -25.53
N SER A 508 -17.01 -4.47 -25.28
CA SER A 508 -17.82 -3.94 -24.16
C SER A 508 -17.40 -4.49 -22.80
N GLY A 509 -16.59 -5.55 -22.75
CA GLY A 509 -16.26 -6.27 -21.52
C GLY A 509 -15.44 -5.47 -20.51
N ARG A 510 -15.37 -5.96 -19.28
CA ARG A 510 -14.58 -5.37 -18.18
C ARG A 510 -13.69 -6.42 -17.54
N PHE A 511 -12.48 -6.00 -17.17
CA PHE A 511 -11.53 -6.85 -16.45
C PHE A 511 -12.18 -7.46 -15.21
N THR A 512 -12.13 -8.79 -15.09
CA THR A 512 -12.57 -9.54 -13.91
C THR A 512 -11.62 -10.70 -13.66
N ALA A 513 -11.51 -11.13 -12.41
CA ALA A 513 -10.60 -12.19 -11.98
C ALA A 513 -11.24 -13.07 -10.91
N SER A 514 -10.84 -14.34 -10.88
CA SER A 514 -11.25 -15.30 -9.85
C SER A 514 -10.08 -16.17 -9.44
N TRP A 515 -10.10 -16.61 -8.19
CA TRP A 515 -9.14 -17.58 -7.66
C TRP A 515 -9.42 -18.97 -8.26
N VAL A 516 -8.38 -19.80 -8.36
CA VAL A 516 -8.49 -21.18 -8.82
C VAL A 516 -8.49 -22.11 -7.62
N SER A 517 -9.41 -23.07 -7.59
CA SER A 517 -9.51 -24.07 -6.54
C SER A 517 -8.31 -25.03 -6.53
N PRO A 518 -8.02 -25.71 -5.41
CA PRO A 518 -7.04 -26.80 -5.39
C PRO A 518 -7.36 -27.89 -6.44
N GLN A 519 -8.64 -28.11 -6.75
CA GLN A 519 -9.09 -29.04 -7.77
C GLN A 519 -8.86 -28.55 -9.22
N GLY A 520 -8.23 -27.39 -9.40
CA GLY A 520 -7.99 -26.76 -10.70
C GLY A 520 -9.24 -26.14 -11.33
N THR A 521 -10.36 -26.05 -10.60
CA THR A 521 -11.60 -25.45 -11.09
C THR A 521 -11.68 -23.96 -10.73
N PHE A 522 -12.30 -23.16 -11.58
CA PHE A 522 -12.64 -21.76 -11.26
C PHE A 522 -14.08 -21.47 -11.69
N GLN A 523 -14.66 -20.46 -11.07
CA GLN A 523 -15.95 -19.93 -11.46
C GLN A 523 -15.91 -18.40 -11.43
N LEU A 524 -16.50 -17.79 -12.45
CA LEU A 524 -16.81 -16.37 -12.56
C LEU A 524 -18.31 -16.23 -12.78
N GLN A 525 -18.93 -15.30 -12.06
CA GLN A 525 -20.36 -15.01 -12.11
C GLN A 525 -20.54 -13.51 -12.32
N GLN A 526 -21.64 -13.10 -12.95
CA GLN A 526 -21.93 -11.69 -13.26
C GLN A 526 -20.85 -11.00 -14.11
N VAL A 527 -20.21 -11.75 -15.01
CA VAL A 527 -19.25 -11.21 -15.98
C VAL A 527 -19.98 -10.30 -16.98
N PRO A 528 -19.54 -9.04 -17.19
CA PRO A 528 -20.21 -8.16 -18.14
C PRO A 528 -20.19 -8.74 -19.56
N PRO A 529 -21.25 -8.58 -20.36
CA PRO A 529 -21.27 -9.03 -21.75
C PRO A 529 -20.11 -8.42 -22.57
N GLY A 530 -19.41 -9.26 -23.33
CA GLY A 530 -18.19 -8.87 -24.03
C GLY A 530 -17.39 -10.04 -24.60
N ALA A 531 -16.23 -9.72 -25.16
CA ALA A 531 -15.25 -10.65 -25.68
C ALA A 531 -13.98 -10.53 -24.83
N TYR A 532 -13.46 -11.67 -24.38
CA TYR A 532 -12.39 -11.74 -23.40
C TYR A 532 -11.31 -12.73 -23.84
N ARG A 533 -10.05 -12.46 -23.50
CA ARG A 533 -9.00 -13.48 -23.40
C ARG A 533 -8.95 -13.96 -21.95
N VAL A 534 -8.97 -15.27 -21.75
CA VAL A 534 -8.94 -15.90 -20.42
C VAL A 534 -7.53 -16.42 -20.14
N LEU A 535 -6.85 -15.87 -19.15
CA LEU A 535 -5.48 -16.27 -18.76
C LEU A 535 -5.50 -16.87 -17.35
N ALA A 536 -4.81 -18.00 -17.15
CA ALA A 536 -4.56 -18.58 -15.83
C ALA A 536 -3.09 -18.39 -15.48
N PHE A 537 -2.78 -17.92 -14.27
CA PHE A 537 -1.42 -17.80 -13.75
C PHE A 537 -1.26 -18.58 -12.44
N ASP A 538 -0.04 -19.06 -12.17
CA ASP A 538 0.32 -19.83 -10.96
C ASP A 538 0.26 -19.03 -9.65
N ARG A 539 0.35 -17.69 -9.75
CA ARG A 539 0.14 -16.73 -8.66
C ARG A 539 -0.63 -15.50 -9.15
N GLN A 540 -1.20 -14.74 -8.21
CA GLN A 540 -1.83 -13.44 -8.49
C GLN A 540 -0.82 -12.44 -9.11
N GLN A 541 -1.18 -11.85 -10.25
CA GLN A 541 -0.35 -10.91 -11.02
C GLN A 541 -0.63 -9.46 -10.61
N ASN A 542 0.07 -8.99 -9.59
CA ASN A 542 -0.10 -7.64 -9.03
C ASN A 542 0.51 -6.51 -9.88
N GLU A 543 1.29 -6.83 -10.92
CA GLU A 543 1.96 -5.85 -11.79
C GLU A 543 1.52 -5.98 -13.27
N LEU A 544 0.41 -6.67 -13.53
CA LEU A 544 -0.14 -6.86 -14.88
C LEU A 544 -0.96 -5.64 -15.32
N GLU A 545 -0.36 -4.74 -16.11
CA GLU A 545 -1.05 -3.65 -16.79
C GLU A 545 -1.96 -4.16 -17.92
N CYS A 546 -3.09 -4.79 -17.59
CA CYS A 546 -3.97 -5.43 -18.59
C CYS A 546 -4.64 -4.46 -19.58
N HIS A 547 -4.62 -3.14 -19.32
CA HIS A 547 -5.04 -2.09 -20.26
C HIS A 547 -3.90 -1.56 -21.15
N ASN A 548 -2.67 -2.03 -20.95
CA ASN A 548 -1.49 -1.63 -21.72
C ASN A 548 -1.23 -2.67 -22.83
N ALA A 549 -1.42 -2.27 -24.09
CA ALA A 549 -1.30 -3.17 -25.24
C ALA A 549 0.11 -3.78 -25.40
N GLU A 550 1.16 -3.06 -25.00
CA GLU A 550 2.53 -3.58 -25.08
C GLU A 550 2.80 -4.62 -23.98
N ALA A 551 2.34 -4.36 -22.74
CA ALA A 551 2.40 -5.34 -21.65
C ALA A 551 1.58 -6.61 -21.97
N MET A 552 0.46 -6.46 -22.69
CA MET A 552 -0.40 -7.57 -23.09
C MET A 552 0.12 -8.38 -24.29
N ARG A 553 1.08 -7.86 -25.08
CA ARG A 553 1.62 -8.53 -26.28
C ARG A 553 2.17 -9.92 -25.97
N ALA A 554 2.84 -10.10 -24.83
CA ALA A 554 3.40 -11.38 -24.38
C ALA A 554 2.34 -12.47 -24.10
N TYR A 555 1.06 -12.10 -24.08
CA TYR A 555 -0.08 -12.99 -23.83
C TYR A 555 -1.04 -13.10 -25.03
N GLU A 556 -0.71 -12.53 -26.19
CA GLU A 556 -1.62 -12.53 -27.35
C GLU A 556 -1.89 -13.93 -27.93
N ASP A 557 -0.94 -14.86 -27.80
CA ASP A 557 -1.08 -16.26 -28.20
C ASP A 557 -1.45 -17.20 -27.01
N LYS A 558 -1.77 -16.64 -25.83
CA LYS A 558 -2.05 -17.40 -24.61
C LYS A 558 -3.54 -17.42 -24.27
N GLY A 559 -4.00 -18.58 -23.82
CA GLY A 559 -5.37 -18.78 -23.32
C GLY A 559 -6.47 -18.72 -24.40
N PRO A 560 -7.67 -19.24 -24.12
CA PRO A 560 -8.80 -19.15 -25.03
C PRO A 560 -9.38 -17.73 -25.08
N ILE A 561 -10.01 -17.41 -26.21
CA ILE A 561 -10.88 -16.25 -26.36
C ILE A 561 -12.34 -16.71 -26.22
N VAL A 562 -13.11 -16.07 -25.33
CA VAL A 562 -14.54 -16.31 -25.14
C VAL A 562 -15.35 -15.09 -25.55
N ARG A 563 -16.62 -15.31 -25.93
CA ARG A 563 -17.60 -14.28 -26.25
C ARG A 563 -18.87 -14.54 -25.46
N LEU A 564 -19.27 -13.57 -24.65
CA LEU A 564 -20.32 -13.67 -23.65
C LEU A 564 -21.42 -12.65 -23.94
N GLY A 565 -22.62 -13.12 -24.22
CA GLY A 565 -23.86 -12.34 -24.17
C GLY A 565 -24.46 -12.33 -22.75
N PRO A 566 -25.53 -11.55 -22.52
CA PRO A 566 -26.23 -11.55 -21.24
C PRO A 566 -26.81 -12.92 -20.89
N GLY A 567 -26.68 -13.34 -19.64
CA GLY A 567 -27.17 -14.61 -19.12
C GLY A 567 -26.51 -15.88 -19.67
N GLN A 568 -25.47 -15.76 -20.51
CA GLN A 568 -24.77 -16.90 -21.10
C GLN A 568 -23.81 -17.53 -20.10
N THR A 569 -23.81 -18.87 -20.00
CA THR A 569 -22.77 -19.64 -19.28
C THR A 569 -21.83 -20.28 -20.29
N GLU A 570 -20.53 -20.02 -20.19
CA GLU A 570 -19.49 -20.70 -20.97
C GLU A 570 -18.67 -21.69 -20.13
N GLN A 571 -18.17 -22.73 -20.78
CA GLN A 571 -17.36 -23.80 -20.18
C GLN A 571 -15.96 -23.80 -20.79
N VAL A 572 -14.94 -23.50 -19.98
CA VAL A 572 -13.62 -23.11 -20.49
C VAL A 572 -12.49 -23.97 -19.91
N ARG A 573 -11.50 -24.31 -20.75
CA ARG A 573 -10.22 -24.86 -20.32
C ARG A 573 -9.11 -23.85 -20.57
N VAL A 574 -8.29 -23.60 -19.56
CA VAL A 574 -7.25 -22.56 -19.60
C VAL A 574 -5.90 -23.19 -19.25
N PRO A 575 -4.87 -23.11 -20.12
CA PRO A 575 -3.53 -23.58 -19.76
C PRO A 575 -2.91 -22.67 -18.70
N LEU A 576 -2.28 -23.26 -17.68
CA LEU A 576 -1.57 -22.53 -16.64
C LEU A 576 -0.30 -21.87 -17.19
N ILE A 577 -0.23 -20.54 -17.10
CA ILE A 577 0.98 -19.76 -17.36
C ILE A 577 1.79 -19.74 -16.07
N SER A 578 2.93 -20.43 -16.05
CA SER A 578 3.86 -20.30 -14.92
C SER A 578 4.64 -18.99 -15.02
N THR A 579 4.57 -18.18 -13.97
CA THR A 579 5.30 -16.92 -13.88
C THR A 579 6.62 -17.14 -13.17
N LYS A 580 7.66 -17.38 -13.99
CA LYS A 580 9.06 -17.44 -13.56
C LYS A 580 9.37 -16.32 -12.56
N GLU A 581 10.07 -16.67 -11.49
CA GLU A 581 10.43 -15.77 -10.39
C GLU A 581 11.38 -14.65 -10.82
#